data_AF-A0A4Y2EGK2-F1
#
_entry.id   AF-A0A4Y2EGK2-F1
#
_cell.length_a   1.000
_cell.length_b   1.000
_cell.length_c   1.000
_cell.angle_alpha   90.00
_cell.angle_beta   90.00
_cell.angle_gamma   90.00
#
_symmetry.space_group_name_H-M   'P 1'
#
loop_
_entity.id
_entity.type
_entity.pdbx_description
1 polymer ?
#
loop_
_entity_poly.entity_id
_entity_poly.type
_entity_poly.pdbx_seq_one_letter_code
_entity_poly.pdbx_strand_id
1 'polypeptide(L)'
;MIDFRVLLRWEIKNKKSGGNVKIESTYYQEKVLRPIFAEEIPLLYPNDFQRVKLHQDKAPSRTSKSTTAFLVKVETDTGIAYIPFQHIPAKSPDVSPMGYRAFGLLKRALPKCKSTTIYGLWKVVEEEWKSIPLEILREAFLSWNHYADL
;
A
#
# COMPACT_ATOMS: atom_id res chain seq x y z
N MET A 1 0.38 -6.10 -10.83
CA MET A 1 0.40 -6.56 -9.42
C MET A 1 1.25 -5.54 -8.68
N ILE A 2 0.87 -5.06 -7.49
CA ILE A 2 1.84 -4.33 -6.65
C ILE A 2 2.37 -5.40 -5.71
N ASP A 3 3.69 -5.61 -5.69
CA ASP A 3 4.28 -6.50 -4.70
C ASP A 3 4.00 -5.87 -3.33
N PHE A 4 3.20 -6.56 -2.54
CA PHE A 4 2.81 -6.13 -1.21
C PHE A 4 4.05 -5.82 -0.31
N ARG A 5 5.24 -6.37 -0.63
CA ARG A 5 6.52 -6.07 0.05
C ARG A 5 6.92 -4.60 -0.03
N VAL A 6 6.46 -3.87 -1.05
CA VAL A 6 6.78 -2.45 -1.24
C VAL A 6 6.01 -1.55 -0.28
N LEU A 7 4.71 -1.75 -0.15
CA LEU A 7 3.85 -0.90 0.67
C LEU A 7 4.22 -0.98 2.16
N LEU A 8 4.54 -2.18 2.66
CA LEU A 8 4.97 -2.34 4.04
C LEU A 8 6.41 -1.86 4.25
N ARG A 9 7.36 -2.18 3.35
CA ARG A 9 8.74 -1.66 3.42
C ARG A 9 8.77 -0.13 3.45
N TRP A 10 7.81 0.51 2.79
CA TRP A 10 7.65 1.95 2.78
C TRP A 10 7.09 2.52 4.10
N GLU A 11 6.01 1.96 4.65
CA GLU A 11 5.51 2.35 5.99
C GLU A 11 6.57 2.08 7.08
N ILE A 12 7.38 1.02 6.92
CA ILE A 12 8.51 0.64 7.78
C ILE A 12 9.64 1.67 7.77
N LYS A 13 9.99 2.25 6.61
CA LYS A 13 11.10 3.23 6.52
C LYS A 13 10.74 4.61 7.09
N ASN A 14 9.46 5.00 7.06
CA ASN A 14 9.04 6.39 7.28
C ASN A 14 8.55 6.72 8.70
N LYS A 15 8.15 5.73 9.51
CA LYS A 15 7.69 5.94 10.90
C LYS A 15 8.80 5.76 11.97
N LYS A 16 10.06 6.02 11.63
CA LYS A 16 11.12 6.25 12.64
C LYS A 16 11.00 7.60 13.35
N SER A 17 10.14 8.52 12.88
CA SER A 17 9.86 9.78 13.56
C SER A 17 8.83 9.56 14.67
N GLY A 18 9.27 9.55 15.93
CA GLY A 18 8.44 9.29 17.11
C GLY A 18 7.42 10.40 17.45
N GLY A 19 6.44 10.64 16.58
CA GLY A 19 5.32 11.55 16.85
C GLY A 19 4.05 11.20 16.07
N ASN A 20 2.91 11.75 16.50
CA ASN A 20 1.62 11.69 15.79
C ASN A 20 1.68 12.51 14.49
N VAL A 21 2.43 12.03 13.50
CA VAL A 21 2.56 12.70 12.20
C VAL A 21 1.39 12.31 11.33
N LYS A 22 0.49 13.27 11.07
CA LYS A 22 -0.56 13.12 10.06
C LYS A 22 0.10 13.15 8.68
N ILE A 23 -0.19 12.16 7.84
CA ILE A 23 0.33 12.14 6.47
C ILE A 23 -0.43 13.18 5.63
N GLU A 24 0.24 14.27 5.32
CA GLU A 24 -0.24 15.30 4.39
C GLU A 24 -0.08 14.88 2.93
N SER A 25 -0.79 15.54 2.02
CA SER A 25 -0.75 15.22 0.58
C SER A 25 0.66 15.32 -0.03
N THR A 26 1.41 16.36 0.33
CA THR A 26 2.78 16.58 -0.19
C THR A 26 3.71 15.47 0.27
N TYR A 27 3.61 15.09 1.56
CA TYR A 27 4.34 13.94 2.07
C TYR A 27 3.94 12.67 1.34
N TYR A 28 2.63 12.48 1.11
CA TYR A 28 2.12 11.28 0.44
C TYR A 28 2.68 11.16 -0.99
N GLN A 29 2.69 12.25 -1.75
CA GLN A 29 3.23 12.29 -3.11
C GLN A 29 4.74 12.03 -3.13
N GLU A 30 5.51 12.80 -2.35
CA GLU A 30 6.97 12.78 -2.42
C GLU A 30 7.58 11.55 -1.76
N LYS A 31 7.00 11.12 -0.65
CA LYS A 31 7.55 10.00 0.10
C LYS A 31 6.93 8.70 -0.34
N VAL A 32 5.63 8.60 -0.64
CA VAL A 32 4.97 7.33 -1.01
C VAL A 32 4.94 7.11 -2.51
N LEU A 33 4.25 7.99 -3.23
CA LEU A 33 3.89 7.71 -4.62
C LEU A 33 5.13 7.76 -5.52
N ARG A 34 5.98 8.77 -5.34
CA ARG A 34 7.16 8.94 -6.19
C ARG A 34 8.07 7.70 -6.18
N PRO A 35 8.49 7.13 -5.03
CA PRO A 35 9.26 5.88 -5.03
C PRO A 35 8.51 4.69 -5.63
N ILE A 36 7.20 4.56 -5.37
CA ILE A 36 6.38 3.48 -5.93
C ILE A 36 6.44 3.48 -7.47
N PHE A 37 6.20 4.64 -8.08
CA PHE A 37 6.14 4.76 -9.53
C PHE A 37 7.51 4.79 -10.20
N ALA A 38 8.50 5.45 -9.60
CA ALA A 38 9.81 5.67 -10.23
C ALA A 38 10.78 4.50 -10.04
N GLU A 39 10.70 3.77 -8.92
CA GLU A 39 11.69 2.76 -8.55
C GLU A 39 11.06 1.39 -8.38
N GLU A 40 10.03 1.30 -7.55
CA GLU A 40 9.58 0.02 -7.03
C GLU A 40 8.79 -0.80 -8.05
N ILE A 41 7.81 -0.20 -8.74
CA ILE A 41 7.05 -0.89 -9.78
C ILE A 41 7.96 -1.34 -10.94
N PRO A 42 8.86 -0.49 -11.50
CA PRO A 42 9.83 -0.94 -12.50
C PRO A 42 10.75 -2.06 -11.99
N LEU A 43 11.22 -2.00 -10.75
CA LEU A 43 12.09 -3.03 -10.17
C LEU A 43 11.39 -4.38 -10.02
N LEU A 44 10.13 -4.38 -9.63
CA LEU A 44 9.35 -5.60 -9.38
C LEU A 44 8.78 -6.22 -10.66
N TYR A 45 8.48 -5.39 -11.65
CA TYR A 45 7.85 -5.79 -12.90
C TYR A 45 8.62 -5.24 -14.10
N PRO A 46 9.92 -5.57 -14.26
CA PRO A 46 10.78 -4.94 -15.26
C PRO A 46 10.25 -5.07 -16.70
N ASN A 47 9.50 -6.15 -16.99
CA ASN A 47 8.94 -6.42 -18.31
C ASN A 47 7.43 -6.12 -18.42
N ASP A 48 6.74 -5.84 -17.30
CA ASP A 48 5.27 -5.77 -17.24
C ASP A 48 4.75 -4.55 -16.44
N PHE A 49 5.61 -3.60 -16.10
CA PHE A 49 5.25 -2.49 -15.22
C PHE A 49 4.08 -1.65 -15.74
N GLN A 50 3.92 -1.51 -17.05
CA GLN A 50 2.80 -0.81 -17.69
C GLN A 50 1.45 -1.52 -17.49
N ARG A 51 1.45 -2.81 -17.14
CA ARG A 51 0.23 -3.59 -16.83
C ARG A 51 -0.17 -3.45 -15.37
N VAL A 52 0.65 -2.81 -14.55
CA VAL A 52 0.37 -2.58 -13.14
C VAL A 52 -0.58 -1.39 -12.99
N LYS A 53 -1.57 -1.56 -12.12
CA LYS A 53 -2.47 -0.47 -11.69
C LYS A 53 -2.36 -0.25 -10.20
N LEU A 54 -2.21 1.00 -9.77
CA LEU A 54 -2.22 1.38 -8.36
C LEU A 54 -3.65 1.41 -7.79
N HIS A 55 -3.92 0.60 -6.77
CA HIS A 55 -5.14 0.67 -5.94
C HIS A 55 -4.81 1.31 -4.58
N GLN A 56 -5.64 2.23 -4.11
CA GLN A 56 -5.48 2.92 -2.83
C GLN A 56 -6.85 3.30 -2.23
N ASP A 57 -6.94 3.55 -0.92
CA ASP A 57 -8.20 4.02 -0.31
C ASP A 57 -8.46 5.52 -0.58
N LYS A 58 -9.64 5.99 -0.13
CA LYS A 58 -10.10 7.38 -0.27
C LYS A 58 -9.69 8.30 0.89
N ALA A 59 -8.54 8.08 1.54
CA ALA A 59 -8.08 8.99 2.59
C ALA A 59 -7.90 10.43 2.06
N PRO A 60 -8.15 11.48 2.86
CA PRO A 60 -8.15 12.86 2.38
C PRO A 60 -6.85 13.32 1.69
N SER A 61 -5.69 12.84 2.14
CA SER A 61 -4.40 13.16 1.49
C SER A 61 -4.24 12.51 0.11
N ARG A 62 -4.94 11.39 -0.13
CA ARG A 62 -4.93 10.63 -1.38
C ARG A 62 -5.89 11.23 -2.41
N THR A 63 -7.06 11.68 -1.97
CA THR A 63 -8.09 12.29 -2.84
C THR A 63 -7.92 13.79 -3.03
N SER A 64 -6.86 14.40 -2.49
CA SER A 64 -6.64 15.84 -2.65
C SER A 64 -6.39 16.22 -4.11
N LYS A 65 -6.70 17.48 -4.48
CA LYS A 65 -6.50 17.99 -5.84
C LYS A 65 -5.05 17.85 -6.30
N SER A 66 -4.09 18.17 -5.43
CA SER A 66 -2.66 18.05 -5.76
C SER A 66 -2.25 16.59 -5.96
N THR A 67 -2.73 15.66 -5.13
CA THR A 67 -2.40 14.23 -5.30
C THR A 67 -3.04 13.65 -6.56
N THR A 68 -4.24 14.10 -6.92
CA THR A 68 -4.90 13.69 -8.17
C THR A 68 -4.13 14.20 -9.38
N ALA A 69 -3.71 15.48 -9.37
CA ALA A 69 -2.87 16.03 -10.44
C ALA A 69 -1.51 15.32 -10.54
N PHE A 70 -0.91 14.96 -9.40
CA PHE A 70 0.31 14.15 -9.37
C PHE A 70 0.09 12.77 -10.03
N LEU A 71 -1.00 12.07 -9.70
CA LEU A 71 -1.33 10.75 -10.26
C LEU A 71 -1.50 10.80 -11.78
N VAL A 72 -2.24 11.78 -12.30
CA VAL A 72 -2.42 11.99 -13.75
C VAL A 72 -1.07 12.24 -14.43
N LYS A 73 -0.21 13.07 -13.80
CA LYS A 73 1.12 13.35 -14.32
C LYS A 73 1.99 12.10 -14.37
N VAL A 74 2.09 11.34 -13.28
CA VAL A 74 2.94 10.13 -13.27
C VAL A 74 2.42 9.03 -14.17
N GLU A 75 1.10 8.89 -14.34
CA GLU A 75 0.53 7.97 -15.33
C GLU A 75 0.93 8.37 -16.75
N THR A 76 0.89 9.67 -17.07
CA THR A 76 1.35 10.19 -18.37
C THR A 76 2.85 9.96 -18.58
N ASP A 77 3.67 10.26 -17.56
CA ASP A 77 5.13 10.20 -17.65
C ASP A 77 5.67 8.76 -17.66
N THR A 78 5.02 7.82 -16.97
CA THR A 78 5.53 6.45 -16.76
C THR A 78 4.73 5.36 -17.49
N GLY A 79 3.49 5.66 -17.91
CA GLY A 79 2.55 4.68 -18.44
C GLY A 79 1.98 3.71 -17.39
N ILE A 80 2.27 3.92 -16.10
CA ILE A 80 1.74 3.09 -15.01
C ILE A 80 0.42 3.70 -14.55
N ALA A 81 -0.68 2.96 -14.71
CA ALA A 81 -2.01 3.45 -14.40
C ALA A 81 -2.34 3.42 -12.90
N TYR A 82 -3.38 4.15 -12.50
CA TYR A 82 -3.99 4.05 -11.18
C TYR A 82 -5.50 3.82 -11.31
N ILE A 83 -6.12 3.25 -10.28
CA ILE A 83 -7.58 3.06 -10.24
C ILE A 83 -8.23 4.40 -9.86
N PRO A 84 -9.11 4.96 -10.70
CA PRO A 84 -9.83 6.18 -10.38
C PRO A 84 -10.61 6.04 -9.07
N PHE A 85 -10.61 7.09 -8.25
CA PHE A 85 -11.32 7.08 -6.97
C PHE A 85 -12.81 6.78 -7.10
N GLN A 86 -13.46 7.11 -8.21
CA GLN A 86 -14.87 6.78 -8.43
C GLN A 86 -15.15 5.26 -8.43
N HIS A 87 -14.16 4.43 -8.80
CA HIS A 87 -14.25 2.96 -8.79
C HIS A 87 -13.86 2.34 -7.45
N ILE A 88 -13.45 3.14 -6.46
CA ILE A 88 -13.06 2.64 -5.12
C ILE A 88 -14.27 2.76 -4.18
N PRO A 89 -14.74 1.68 -3.55
CA PRO A 89 -15.87 1.75 -2.61
C PRO A 89 -15.60 2.70 -1.43
N ALA A 90 -16.63 3.44 -0.97
CA ALA A 90 -16.49 4.41 0.13
C ALA A 90 -16.18 3.77 1.50
N LYS A 91 -16.56 2.49 1.70
CA LYS A 91 -16.29 1.69 2.91
C LYS A 91 -15.30 0.57 2.62
N SER A 92 -14.15 0.90 2.01
CA SER A 92 -13.17 -0.10 1.58
C SER A 92 -12.27 -0.75 2.65
N PRO A 93 -12.28 -0.45 3.97
CA PRO A 93 -11.41 -1.18 4.91
C PRO A 93 -11.69 -2.69 4.92
N ASP A 94 -12.96 -3.08 4.88
CA ASP A 94 -13.39 -4.48 4.92
C ASP A 94 -13.28 -5.16 3.55
N VAL A 95 -13.21 -4.37 2.48
CA VAL A 95 -13.19 -4.86 1.09
C VAL A 95 -11.76 -4.91 0.53
N SER A 96 -10.85 -4.09 1.05
CA SER A 96 -9.46 -4.03 0.57
C SER A 96 -8.69 -5.29 0.97
N PRO A 97 -8.04 -6.00 0.03
CA PRO A 97 -7.14 -7.13 0.32
C PRO A 97 -6.13 -6.84 1.42
N MET A 98 -5.64 -5.60 1.46
CA MET A 98 -4.73 -5.13 2.50
C MET A 98 -5.39 -5.07 3.87
N GLY A 99 -6.62 -4.55 3.95
CA GLY A 99 -7.34 -4.30 5.20
C GLY A 99 -7.77 -5.58 5.90
N TYR A 100 -8.57 -6.42 5.23
CA TYR A 100 -9.17 -7.60 5.86
C TYR A 100 -8.19 -8.77 5.98
N ARG A 101 -7.26 -8.93 5.02
CA ARG A 101 -6.31 -10.07 5.04
C ARG A 101 -4.96 -9.68 5.62
N ALA A 102 -4.17 -8.90 4.89
CA ALA A 102 -2.76 -8.66 5.24
C ALA A 102 -2.62 -7.98 6.62
N PHE A 103 -3.31 -6.86 6.84
CA PHE A 103 -3.36 -6.20 8.14
C PHE A 103 -4.15 -7.01 9.19
N GLY A 104 -5.11 -7.83 8.78
CA GLY A 104 -5.78 -8.78 9.67
C GLY A 104 -4.82 -9.79 10.30
N LEU A 105 -3.91 -10.36 9.50
CA LEU A 105 -2.88 -11.28 9.97
C LEU A 105 -1.87 -10.59 10.89
N LEU A 106 -1.35 -9.42 10.48
CA LEU A 106 -0.45 -8.64 11.32
C LEU A 106 -1.09 -8.29 12.67
N LYS A 107 -2.34 -7.79 12.68
CA LYS A 107 -3.07 -7.47 13.92
C LYS A 107 -3.25 -8.67 14.86
N ARG A 108 -3.29 -9.91 14.34
CA ARG A 108 -3.37 -11.13 15.16
C ARG A 108 -2.01 -11.54 15.73
N ALA A 109 -0.92 -11.21 15.05
CA ALA A 109 0.43 -11.50 15.50
C ALA A 109 0.93 -10.49 16.54
N LEU A 110 0.62 -9.21 16.36
CA LEU A 110 1.14 -8.12 17.18
C LEU A 110 0.90 -8.28 18.70
N PRO A 111 -0.26 -8.73 19.21
CA PRO A 111 -0.48 -8.92 20.65
C PRO A 111 0.41 -9.98 21.30
N LYS A 112 1.00 -10.89 20.50
CA LYS A 112 1.94 -11.91 20.99
C LYS A 112 3.34 -11.33 21.22
N CYS A 113 3.61 -10.14 20.69
CA CYS A 113 4.88 -9.45 20.85
C CYS A 113 4.92 -8.65 22.15
N LYS A 114 6.01 -8.79 22.92
CA LYS A 114 6.27 -8.02 24.14
C LYS A 114 7.20 -6.82 23.92
N SER A 115 7.32 -6.33 22.68
CA SER A 115 8.24 -5.21 22.40
C SER A 115 7.78 -3.93 23.11
N THR A 116 8.67 -3.34 23.89
CA THR A 116 8.49 -2.05 24.55
C THR A 116 9.10 -0.89 23.75
N THR A 117 9.74 -1.17 22.61
CA THR A 117 10.38 -0.17 21.76
C THR A 117 9.76 -0.14 20.37
N ILE A 118 9.77 1.05 19.75
CA ILE A 118 9.36 1.21 18.34
C ILE A 118 10.21 0.31 17.44
N TYR A 119 11.52 0.22 17.70
CA TYR A 119 12.42 -0.66 16.93
C TYR A 119 12.05 -2.14 17.04
N GLY A 120 11.77 -2.64 18.24
CA GLY A 120 11.36 -4.04 18.41
C GLY A 120 9.98 -4.33 17.80
N LEU A 121 9.07 -3.35 17.82
CA LEU A 121 7.78 -3.46 17.13
C LEU A 121 7.99 -3.56 15.62
N TRP A 122 8.89 -2.76 15.05
CA TRP A 122 9.23 -2.83 13.63
C TRP A 122 9.81 -4.17 13.23
N LYS A 123 10.72 -4.72 14.04
CA LYS A 123 11.31 -6.02 13.76
C LYS A 123 10.26 -7.11 13.68
N VAL A 124 9.30 -7.13 14.61
CA VAL A 124 8.20 -8.09 14.57
C VAL A 124 7.30 -7.89 13.36
N VAL A 125 6.92 -6.65 13.04
CA VAL A 125 6.11 -6.37 11.84
C VAL A 125 6.81 -6.89 10.58
N GLU A 126 8.12 -6.70 10.46
CA GLU A 126 8.91 -7.17 9.32
C GLU A 126 9.00 -8.72 9.26
N GLU A 127 9.23 -9.38 10.40
CA GLU A 127 9.30 -10.84 10.50
C GLU A 127 7.96 -11.49 10.18
N GLU A 128 6.88 -11.00 10.80
CA GLU A 128 5.52 -11.48 10.57
C GLU A 128 5.12 -11.28 9.10
N TRP A 129 5.45 -10.12 8.51
CA TRP A 129 5.19 -9.88 7.10
C TRP A 129 5.90 -10.85 6.17
N LYS A 130 7.19 -11.11 6.41
CA LYS A 130 7.98 -12.07 5.63
C LYS A 130 7.44 -13.49 5.79
N SER A 131 6.78 -13.79 6.90
CA SER A 131 6.17 -15.10 7.16
C SER A 131 4.86 -15.34 6.42
N ILE A 132 4.18 -14.29 5.94
CA ILE A 132 2.92 -14.43 5.20
C ILE A 132 3.21 -15.08 3.84
N PRO A 133 2.66 -16.28 3.56
CA PRO A 133 2.80 -16.92 2.26
C PRO A 133 2.18 -16.05 1.17
N LEU A 134 2.85 -15.97 0.02
CA LEU A 134 2.38 -15.18 -1.12
C LEU A 134 1.02 -15.67 -1.63
N GLU A 135 0.73 -16.95 -1.48
CA GLU A 135 -0.52 -17.62 -1.82
C GLU A 135 -1.69 -16.97 -1.07
N ILE A 136 -1.53 -16.66 0.22
CA ILE A 136 -2.57 -16.02 1.03
C ILE A 136 -2.88 -14.61 0.50
N LEU A 137 -1.86 -13.88 0.06
CA LEU A 137 -2.03 -12.55 -0.52
C LEU A 137 -2.67 -12.61 -1.91
N ARG A 138 -2.34 -13.63 -2.71
CA ARG A 138 -2.96 -13.90 -4.01
C ARG A 138 -4.43 -14.26 -3.87
N GLU A 139 -4.79 -15.17 -2.96
CA GLU A 139 -6.18 -15.53 -2.66
C GLU A 139 -6.99 -14.32 -2.24
N ALA A 140 -6.43 -13.45 -1.38
CA ALA A 140 -7.10 -12.24 -0.97
C ALA A 140 -7.39 -11.33 -2.16
N PHE A 141 -6.41 -11.12 -3.03
CA PHE A 141 -6.57 -10.32 -4.23
C PHE A 141 -7.61 -10.92 -5.20
N LEU A 142 -7.57 -12.24 -5.44
CA LEU A 142 -8.53 -12.92 -6.31
C LEU A 142 -9.96 -12.81 -5.75
N SER A 143 -10.14 -13.00 -4.44
CA SER A 143 -11.44 -12.83 -3.82
C SER A 143 -11.97 -11.41 -3.95
N TRP A 144 -11.09 -10.39 -3.91
CA TRP A 144 -11.48 -9.00 -4.11
C TRP A 144 -11.88 -8.68 -5.55
N ASN A 145 -11.20 -9.24 -6.56
CA ASN A 145 -11.60 -9.05 -7.95
C ASN A 145 -13.05 -9.52 -8.19
N HIS A 146 -13.45 -10.65 -7.60
CA HIS A 146 -14.84 -11.12 -7.66
C HIS A 146 -15.86 -10.16 -7.03
N TYR A 147 -15.44 -9.31 -6.07
CA TYR A 147 -16.27 -8.25 -5.51
C TYR A 147 -16.21 -6.93 -6.28
N ALA A 148 -15.17 -6.72 -7.11
CA ALA A 148 -14.90 -5.49 -7.83
C ALA A 148 -15.37 -5.51 -9.31
N ASP A 149 -15.80 -6.67 -9.83
CA ASP A 149 -16.47 -6.82 -11.13
C ASP A 149 -17.94 -6.34 -11.11
N LEU A 150 -18.22 -5.22 -10.44
CA LEU A 150 -19.48 -4.46 -10.46
C LEU A 150 -19.29 -3.11 -11.15
#